data_AF-A0A4R4N6J6-F1
#
_entry.id   AF-A0A4R4N6J6-F1
#
_cell.length_a   1.000
_cell.length_b   1.000
_cell.length_c   1.000
_cell.angle_alpha   90.00
_cell.angle_beta   90.00
_cell.angle_gamma   90.00
#
_symmetry.space_group_name_H-M   'P 1'
#
loop_
_entity.id
_entity.type
_entity.pdbx_description
1 polymer ?
#
loop_
_entity_poly.entity_id
_entity_poly.type
_entity_poly.pdbx_seq_one_letter_code
_entity_poly.pdbx_strand_id
1 'polypeptide(L)'
;MRLVPQTPSQRPTAPRRTAVARRAPKPPRGIAPQDRLARQARGLLAEAVRLAHWAQRAGVSPETDVRRAATELGMTEAQVRDRWSHARLAGLVEPAADGAPVTAGWRLRAWEHDDTAALRGWVALFDAWSLA
;
A
#
# COMPACT_ATOMS: atom_id res chain seq x y z
N MET A 1 38.78 25.76 38.08
CA MET A 1 37.65 25.00 37.48
C MET A 1 38.04 24.64 36.05
N ARG A 2 38.11 23.35 35.71
CA ARG A 2 38.67 22.84 34.43
C ARG A 2 37.50 22.47 33.51
N LEU A 3 37.36 23.15 32.37
CA LEU A 3 36.38 22.81 31.33
C LEU A 3 36.94 21.67 30.48
N VAL A 4 36.25 20.54 30.44
CA VAL A 4 36.55 19.40 29.55
C VAL A 4 35.71 19.58 28.28
N PRO A 5 36.29 19.56 27.06
CA PRO A 5 35.51 19.57 25.84
C PRO A 5 34.83 18.21 25.62
N GLN A 6 33.52 18.22 25.44
CA GLN A 6 32.71 17.04 25.13
C GLN A 6 32.80 16.74 23.62
N THR A 7 33.40 15.61 23.25
CA THR A 7 33.42 15.11 21.88
C THR A 7 32.04 14.54 21.51
N PRO A 8 31.45 14.88 20.35
CA PRO A 8 30.18 14.28 19.94
C PRO A 8 30.37 12.80 19.55
N SER A 9 29.52 11.93 20.09
CA SER A 9 29.46 10.49 19.75
C SER A 9 29.13 10.29 18.28
N GLN A 10 30.06 9.72 17.52
CA GLN A 10 29.81 9.29 16.14
C GLN A 10 28.84 8.10 16.14
N ARG A 11 27.72 8.22 15.41
CA ARG A 11 26.82 7.10 15.12
C ARG A 11 27.54 6.08 14.22
N PRO A 12 27.55 4.79 14.56
CA PRO A 12 28.06 3.78 13.63
C PRO A 12 27.19 3.74 12.38
N THR A 13 27.79 4.01 11.23
CA THR A 13 27.14 3.82 9.93
C THR A 13 27.03 2.32 9.68
N ALA A 14 25.82 1.77 9.77
CA ALA A 14 25.59 0.36 9.48
C ALA A 14 25.97 0.05 8.02
N PRO A 15 26.69 -1.06 7.74
CA PRO A 15 27.05 -1.41 6.38
C PRO A 15 25.80 -1.69 5.55
N ARG A 16 25.68 -0.99 4.42
CA ARG A 16 24.65 -1.23 3.41
C ARG A 16 24.83 -2.64 2.87
N ARG A 17 23.98 -3.59 3.29
CA ARG A 17 23.92 -4.94 2.72
C ARG A 17 23.69 -4.79 1.22
N THR A 18 24.70 -5.09 0.41
CA THR A 18 24.54 -5.31 -1.02
C THR A 18 23.57 -6.47 -1.17
N ALA A 19 22.35 -6.17 -1.61
CA ALA A 19 21.33 -7.15 -1.88
C ALA A 19 21.80 -8.00 -3.07
N VAL A 20 22.48 -9.11 -2.78
CA VAL A 20 22.56 -10.22 -3.73
C VAL A 20 21.11 -10.61 -3.99
N ALA A 21 20.62 -10.31 -5.19
CA ALA A 21 19.25 -10.61 -5.58
C ALA A 21 19.04 -12.11 -5.50
N ARG A 22 18.47 -12.59 -4.38
CA ARG A 22 18.00 -13.97 -4.26
C ARG A 22 16.98 -14.17 -5.36
N ARG A 23 17.33 -14.96 -6.38
CA ARG A 23 16.38 -15.38 -7.42
C ARG A 23 15.18 -16.00 -6.72
N ALA A 24 13.98 -15.50 -7.03
CA ALA A 24 12.76 -16.11 -6.55
C ALA A 24 12.72 -17.58 -7.01
N PRO A 25 12.30 -18.52 -6.14
CA PRO A 25 12.17 -19.91 -6.51
C PRO A 25 11.20 -20.04 -7.69
N LYS A 26 11.47 -21.00 -8.58
CA LYS A 26 10.56 -21.29 -9.71
C LYS A 26 9.21 -21.74 -9.13
N PRO A 27 8.08 -21.16 -9.59
CA PRO A 27 6.76 -21.59 -9.14
C PRO A 27 6.56 -23.10 -9.38
N PRO A 28 5.80 -23.78 -8.51
CA PRO A 28 5.35 -25.15 -8.77
C PRO A 28 4.70 -25.27 -10.15
N ARG A 29 4.75 -26.47 -10.74
CA ARG A 29 4.08 -26.73 -12.03
C ARG A 29 2.60 -26.35 -11.92
N GLY A 30 2.09 -25.64 -12.93
CA GLY A 30 0.70 -25.20 -12.99
C GLY A 30 0.43 -23.81 -12.39
N ILE A 31 1.36 -23.24 -11.62
CA ILE A 31 1.22 -21.88 -11.11
C ILE A 31 1.72 -20.88 -12.14
N ALA A 32 0.89 -19.87 -12.42
CA ALA A 32 1.25 -18.76 -13.30
C ALA A 32 2.53 -18.06 -12.80
N PRO A 33 3.36 -17.52 -13.71
CA PRO A 33 4.54 -16.78 -13.31
C PRO A 33 4.14 -15.51 -12.54
N GLN A 34 5.06 -15.01 -11.70
CA GLN A 34 4.81 -13.91 -10.76
C GLN A 34 4.26 -12.65 -11.44
N ASP A 35 4.80 -12.29 -12.60
CA ASP A 35 4.40 -11.12 -13.38
C ASP A 35 2.94 -11.22 -13.86
N ARG A 36 2.50 -12.43 -14.26
CA ARG A 36 1.11 -12.68 -14.67
C ARG A 36 0.17 -12.54 -13.48
N LEU A 37 0.54 -13.10 -12.34
CA LEU A 37 -0.24 -12.97 -11.10
C LEU A 37 -0.30 -11.51 -10.65
N ALA A 38 0.80 -10.77 -10.76
CA ALA A 38 0.84 -9.36 -10.42
C ALA A 38 -0.05 -8.52 -11.33
N ARG A 39 -0.07 -8.78 -12.66
CA ARG A 39 -1.03 -8.14 -13.58
C ARG A 39 -2.47 -8.42 -13.21
N GLN A 40 -2.81 -9.65 -12.84
CA GLN A 40 -4.16 -9.99 -12.39
C GLN A 40 -4.52 -9.28 -11.08
N ALA A 41 -3.62 -9.30 -10.09
CA ALA A 41 -3.79 -8.56 -8.84
C ALA A 41 -4.01 -7.06 -9.09
N ARG A 42 -3.26 -6.47 -10.03
CA ARG A 42 -3.45 -5.08 -10.44
C ARG A 42 -4.83 -4.82 -11.03
N GLY A 43 -5.31 -5.70 -11.89
CA GLY A 43 -6.67 -5.60 -12.45
C GLY A 43 -7.75 -5.67 -11.36
N LEU A 44 -7.62 -6.61 -10.41
CA LEU A 44 -8.60 -6.81 -9.33
C LEU A 44 -8.65 -5.64 -8.34
N LEU A 45 -7.51 -4.99 -8.09
CA LEU A 45 -7.39 -3.88 -7.14
C LEU A 45 -7.39 -2.49 -7.79
N ALA A 46 -7.51 -2.40 -9.12
CA ALA A 46 -7.41 -1.13 -9.85
C ALA A 46 -8.35 -0.05 -9.32
N GLU A 47 -9.60 -0.43 -9.03
CA GLU A 47 -10.62 0.47 -8.49
C GLU A 47 -10.28 0.96 -7.08
N ALA A 48 -9.76 0.08 -6.21
CA ALA A 48 -9.31 0.43 -4.87
C ALA A 48 -8.11 1.37 -4.90
N VAL A 49 -7.17 1.15 -5.84
CA VAL A 49 -6.00 2.02 -6.06
C VAL A 49 -6.41 3.39 -6.56
N ARG A 50 -7.36 3.45 -7.52
CA ARG A 50 -7.88 4.71 -8.03
C ARG A 50 -8.53 5.53 -6.92
N LEU A 51 -9.32 4.90 -6.06
CA LEU A 51 -9.91 5.54 -4.89
C LEU A 51 -8.86 5.96 -3.85
N ALA A 52 -7.85 5.12 -3.58
CA ALA A 52 -6.78 5.45 -2.64
C ALA A 52 -5.95 6.66 -3.09
N HIS A 53 -5.63 6.75 -4.38
CA HIS A 53 -4.96 7.92 -4.95
C HIS A 53 -5.84 9.17 -4.94
N TRP A 54 -7.14 9.02 -5.20
CA TRP A 54 -8.08 10.13 -5.03
C TRP A 54 -8.06 10.65 -3.59
N ALA A 55 -8.19 9.76 -2.60
CA ALA A 55 -8.22 10.11 -1.18
C ALA A 55 -6.91 10.78 -0.73
N GLN A 56 -5.76 10.25 -1.17
CA GLN A 56 -4.44 10.85 -0.92
C GLN A 56 -4.35 12.28 -1.47
N ARG A 57 -4.80 12.52 -2.71
CA ARG A 57 -4.76 13.85 -3.32
C ARG A 57 -5.75 14.82 -2.66
N ALA A 58 -6.92 14.32 -2.28
CA ALA A 58 -7.94 15.11 -1.60
C ALA A 58 -7.58 15.36 -0.12
N GLY A 59 -6.65 14.57 0.45
CA GLY A 59 -6.26 14.63 1.85
C GLY A 59 -7.34 14.18 2.82
N VAL A 60 -8.43 13.55 2.34
CA VAL A 60 -9.61 13.20 3.13
C VAL A 60 -10.07 11.78 2.86
N SER A 61 -10.68 11.15 3.87
CA SER A 61 -11.32 9.85 3.70
C SER A 61 -12.55 10.01 2.79
N PRO A 62 -12.76 9.11 1.81
CA PRO A 62 -14.01 9.07 1.04
C PRO A 62 -15.24 8.76 1.92
N GLU A 63 -15.06 8.28 3.15
CA GLU A 63 -16.16 8.12 4.10
C GLU A 63 -16.68 9.47 4.63
N THR A 64 -15.83 10.51 4.63
CA THR A 64 -16.22 11.87 5.05
C THR A 64 -17.15 12.54 4.03
N ASP A 65 -16.94 12.28 2.73
CA ASP A 65 -17.80 12.76 1.65
C ASP A 65 -17.88 11.73 0.52
N VAL A 66 -18.72 10.71 0.74
CA VAL A 66 -18.87 9.58 -0.18
C VAL A 66 -19.47 10.01 -1.53
N ARG A 67 -20.32 11.03 -1.52
CA ARG A 67 -21.03 11.53 -2.71
C ARG A 67 -20.06 12.26 -3.64
N ARG A 68 -19.15 13.06 -3.09
CA ARG A 68 -18.09 13.69 -3.86
C ARG A 68 -17.18 12.64 -4.51
N ALA A 69 -16.71 11.66 -3.74
CA ALA A 69 -15.88 10.57 -4.27
C ALA A 69 -16.61 9.78 -5.37
N ALA A 70 -17.88 9.43 -5.15
CA ALA A 70 -18.72 8.72 -6.11
C ALA A 70 -18.85 9.49 -7.43
N THR A 71 -19.11 10.80 -7.34
CA THR A 71 -19.28 11.67 -8.51
C THR A 71 -17.97 11.84 -9.27
N GLU A 72 -16.87 12.15 -8.58
CA GLU A 72 -15.56 12.39 -9.22
C GLU A 72 -14.96 11.11 -9.83
N LEU A 73 -15.29 9.93 -9.31
CA LEU A 73 -14.77 8.64 -9.79
C LEU A 73 -15.74 7.86 -10.68
N GLY A 74 -16.96 8.35 -10.90
CA GLY A 74 -17.99 7.65 -11.67
C GLY A 74 -18.41 6.32 -11.02
N MET A 75 -18.43 6.27 -9.69
CA MET A 75 -18.80 5.11 -8.89
C MET A 75 -20.16 5.34 -8.21
N THR A 76 -20.85 4.26 -7.83
CA THR A 76 -21.94 4.35 -6.85
C THR A 76 -21.35 4.55 -5.45
N GLU A 77 -22.12 5.14 -4.53
CA GLU A 77 -21.64 5.28 -3.14
C GLU A 77 -21.36 3.92 -2.47
N ALA A 78 -22.09 2.86 -2.86
CA ALA A 78 -21.84 1.50 -2.37
C ALA A 78 -20.48 0.99 -2.87
N GLN A 79 -20.15 1.23 -4.15
CA GLN A 79 -18.83 0.91 -4.69
C GLN A 79 -17.74 1.69 -3.96
N VAL A 80 -17.93 2.97 -3.66
CA VAL A 80 -16.93 3.76 -2.91
C VAL A 80 -16.62 3.11 -1.56
N ARG A 81 -17.65 2.74 -0.77
CA ARG A 81 -17.46 2.08 0.53
C ARG A 81 -16.74 0.74 0.42
N ASP A 82 -17.15 -0.09 -0.55
CA ASP A 82 -16.54 -1.39 -0.83
C ASP A 82 -15.05 -1.25 -1.23
N ARG A 83 -14.75 -0.38 -2.20
CA ARG A 83 -13.36 -0.16 -2.67
C ARG A 83 -12.50 0.50 -1.61
N TRP A 84 -13.08 1.31 -0.73
CA TRP A 84 -12.35 1.89 0.39
C TRP A 84 -11.95 0.83 1.41
N SER A 85 -12.86 -0.07 1.76
CA SER A 85 -12.55 -1.24 2.59
C SER A 85 -11.44 -2.08 1.98
N HIS A 86 -11.50 -2.35 0.67
CA HIS A 86 -10.43 -3.06 -0.04
C HIS A 86 -9.10 -2.33 0.01
N ALA A 87 -9.09 -0.99 -0.15
CA ALA A 87 -7.87 -0.20 -0.07
C ALA A 87 -7.21 -0.28 1.32
N ARG A 88 -8.01 -0.26 2.39
CA ARG A 88 -7.54 -0.41 3.78
C ARG A 88 -6.98 -1.82 4.03
N LEU A 89 -7.73 -2.85 3.65
CA LEU A 89 -7.32 -4.25 3.85
C LEU A 89 -6.10 -4.64 3.02
N ALA A 90 -5.98 -4.14 1.79
CA ALA A 90 -4.80 -4.35 0.94
C ALA A 90 -3.57 -3.53 1.40
N GLY A 91 -3.70 -2.67 2.42
CA GLY A 91 -2.63 -1.80 2.91
C GLY A 91 -2.17 -0.78 1.87
N LEU A 92 -3.09 -0.29 1.05
CA LEU A 92 -2.86 0.80 0.09
C LEU A 92 -2.86 2.17 0.77
N VAL A 93 -3.52 2.29 1.92
CA VAL A 93 -3.52 3.49 2.77
C VAL A 93 -3.00 3.14 4.14
N GLU A 94 -2.30 4.07 4.78
CA GLU A 94 -1.89 3.90 6.18
C GLU A 94 -3.10 4.11 7.10
N PRO A 95 -3.24 3.36 8.20
CA PRO A 95 -4.23 3.65 9.23
C PRO A 95 -4.02 5.08 9.76
N ALA A 96 -5.04 5.92 9.60
CA ALA A 96 -5.04 7.29 10.11
C ALA A 96 -5.78 7.33 11.45
N ALA A 97 -5.32 8.18 12.37
CA ALA A 97 -6.12 8.60 13.51
C ALA A 97 -7.33 9.41 13.02
N ASP A 98 -8.39 9.47 13.83
CA ASP A 98 -9.60 10.19 13.45
C ASP A 98 -9.30 11.65 13.07
N GLY A 99 -9.78 12.06 11.89
CA GLY A 99 -9.57 13.40 11.34
C GLY A 99 -8.18 13.68 10.76
N ALA A 100 -7.24 12.72 10.81
CA ALA A 100 -5.94 12.90 10.18
C ALA A 100 -6.03 12.74 8.64
N PRO A 101 -5.18 13.45 7.87
CA PRO A 101 -5.16 13.33 6.42
C PRO A 101 -4.83 11.91 5.95
N VAL A 102 -5.45 11.48 4.85
CA VAL A 102 -5.17 10.18 4.24
C VAL A 102 -3.75 10.15 3.70
N THR A 103 -2.94 9.21 4.21
CA THR A 103 -1.57 8.99 3.76
C THR A 103 -1.48 7.70 2.94
N ALA A 104 -0.80 7.77 1.80
CA ALA A 104 -0.52 6.59 0.99
C ALA A 104 0.29 5.56 1.78
N GLY A 105 -0.11 4.29 1.66
CA GLY A 105 0.68 3.16 2.13
C GLY A 105 1.93 2.94 1.28
N TRP A 106 2.91 2.20 1.79
CA TRP A 106 4.09 1.83 0.99
C TRP A 106 3.71 1.08 -0.30
N ARG A 107 2.66 0.25 -0.26
CA ARG A 107 2.19 -0.53 -1.41
C ARG A 107 1.63 0.34 -2.52
N LEU A 108 0.90 1.40 -2.16
CA LEU A 108 0.38 2.36 -3.13
C LEU A 108 1.52 3.14 -3.80
N ARG A 109 2.54 3.55 -3.02
CA ARG A 109 3.74 4.21 -3.56
C ARG A 109 4.54 3.33 -4.53
N ALA A 110 4.53 2.01 -4.33
CA ALA A 110 5.28 1.06 -5.14
C ALA A 110 4.43 0.36 -6.23
N TRP A 111 3.13 0.66 -6.32
CA TRP A 111 2.13 -0.13 -7.05
C TRP A 111 2.50 -0.42 -8.51
N GLU A 112 2.95 0.61 -9.23
CA GLU A 112 3.27 0.52 -10.66
C GLU A 112 4.56 -0.24 -10.95
N HIS A 113 5.52 -0.24 -10.02
CA HIS A 113 6.90 -0.68 -10.31
C HIS A 113 7.33 -1.93 -9.53
N ASP A 114 6.58 -2.33 -8.50
CA ASP A 114 6.92 -3.46 -7.65
C ASP A 114 5.80 -4.51 -7.64
N ASP A 115 6.01 -5.61 -8.35
CA ASP A 115 5.07 -6.74 -8.38
C ASP A 115 4.81 -7.34 -7.00
N THR A 116 5.77 -7.25 -6.07
CA THR A 116 5.57 -7.74 -4.71
C THR A 116 4.61 -6.86 -3.92
N ALA A 117 4.53 -5.56 -4.20
CA ALA A 117 3.55 -4.66 -3.61
C ALA A 117 2.12 -5.08 -4.04
N ALA A 118 1.91 -5.31 -5.34
CA ALA A 118 0.63 -5.74 -5.88
C ALA A 118 0.19 -7.10 -5.32
N LEU A 119 1.09 -8.09 -5.35
CA LEU A 119 0.80 -9.44 -4.86
C LEU A 119 0.53 -9.47 -3.36
N ARG A 120 1.32 -8.76 -2.55
CA ARG A 120 1.10 -8.71 -1.09
C ARG A 120 -0.16 -7.96 -0.71
N GLY A 121 -0.57 -6.95 -1.49
CA GLY A 121 -1.84 -6.27 -1.29
C GLY A 121 -3.03 -7.20 -1.56
N TRP A 122 -2.97 -7.97 -2.65
CA TRP A 122 -4.00 -8.95 -2.99
C TRP A 122 -4.12 -10.07 -1.95
N VAL A 123 -2.99 -10.62 -1.48
CA VAL A 123 -2.99 -11.66 -0.43
C VAL A 123 -3.57 -11.13 0.88
N ALA A 124 -3.22 -9.91 1.30
CA ALA A 124 -3.74 -9.33 2.53
C ALA A 124 -5.27 -9.14 2.49
N LEU A 125 -5.82 -8.74 1.33
CA LEU A 125 -7.27 -8.64 1.15
C LEU A 125 -7.95 -10.00 1.31
N PHE A 126 -7.42 -11.04 0.65
CA PHE A 126 -7.99 -12.38 0.72
C PHE A 126 -7.89 -12.99 2.13
N ASP A 127 -6.78 -12.76 2.82
CA ASP A 127 -6.57 -13.18 4.20
C ASP A 127 -7.61 -12.53 5.12
N ALA A 128 -7.83 -11.22 5.00
CA ALA A 128 -8.82 -10.50 5.79
C ALA A 128 -10.25 -11.02 5.59
N TRP A 129 -10.64 -11.40 4.36
CA TRP A 129 -11.94 -12.05 4.11
C TRP A 129 -12.02 -13.44 4.71
N SER A 130 -10.92 -14.17 4.75
CA SER A 130 -10.88 -15.54 5.30
C SER A 130 -11.00 -15.55 6.83
N LEU A 131 -10.80 -14.40 7.48
CA LEU A 131 -10.86 -14.22 8.93
C LEU A 131 -12.19 -13.59 9.41
N ALA A 132 -13.04 -13.15 8.50
CA ALA A 132 -14.35 -12.55 8.78
C ALA A 132 -15.44 -13.62 8.92
#